data_AF-A0A9X3HU36-F1
#
_entry.id   AF-A0A9X3HU36-F1
#
_cell.length_a   1.000
_cell.length_b   1.000
_cell.length_c   1.000
_cell.angle_alpha   90.00
_cell.angle_beta   90.00
_cell.angle_gamma   90.00
#
_symmetry.space_group_name_H-M   'P 1'
#
loop_
_entity.id
_entity.type
_entity.pdbx_description
1 polymer ?
#
loop_
_entity_poly.entity_id
_entity_poly.type
_entity_poly.pdbx_seq_one_letter_code
_entity_poly.pdbx_strand_id
1 'polypeptide(L)'
;ENGVIQGMQPFATVFFGMMFMNFRMNKIQWGALIASAICIYAMSVGPTNTIEGGTPLLGYVYVTCSMLALAWTAHLRASLADKYGSVVSMLYQYISVAVMGIFVVLAMGLDLSQIYIIFSSPLLIALLIFLGTGISGGSYLIQLYSFKRIGVEKSTMALNLMPLVGYLVAVLTLGEQMAMGKTIIVSLIVVALYVFTKYETKEEPKAEENLKTQEA
;
A
#
# COMPACT_ATOMS: atom_id res chain seq x y z
N GLU A 1 -11.49 -1.73 -10.79
CA GLU A 1 -11.44 -1.77 -9.31
C GLU A 1 -10.05 -2.13 -8.81
N ASN A 2 -9.50 -1.34 -7.90
CA ASN A 2 -8.27 -1.64 -7.14
C ASN A 2 -8.38 -1.15 -5.68
N GLY A 3 -9.43 -0.39 -5.35
CA GLY A 3 -9.59 0.27 -4.05
C GLY A 3 -9.80 -0.69 -2.88
N VAL A 4 -10.47 -1.83 -3.09
CA VAL A 4 -10.69 -2.83 -2.03
C VAL A 4 -9.37 -3.53 -1.67
N ILE A 5 -8.61 -3.97 -2.68
CA ILE A 5 -7.32 -4.64 -2.49
C ILE A 5 -6.32 -3.69 -1.82
N GLN A 6 -6.28 -2.43 -2.26
CA GLN A 6 -5.43 -1.40 -1.65
C GLN A 6 -5.89 -1.06 -0.22
N GLY A 7 -7.20 -1.01 0.03
CA GLY A 7 -7.74 -0.82 1.37
C GLY A 7 -7.46 -2.00 2.30
N MET A 8 -7.35 -3.23 1.78
CA MET A 8 -7.02 -4.40 2.57
C MET A 8 -5.50 -4.57 2.82
N GLN A 9 -4.65 -3.88 2.06
CA GLN A 9 -3.18 -3.97 2.18
C GLN A 9 -2.66 -3.68 3.60
N PRO A 10 -3.12 -2.64 4.31
CA PRO A 10 -2.60 -2.35 5.65
C PRO A 10 -2.97 -3.42 6.67
N PHE A 11 -4.10 -4.08 6.50
CA PHE A 11 -4.53 -5.20 7.34
C PHE A 11 -3.60 -6.40 7.21
N ALA A 12 -3.28 -6.77 5.96
CA ALA A 12 -2.36 -7.86 5.68
C ALA A 12 -0.96 -7.55 6.23
N THR A 13 -0.48 -6.32 6.05
CA THR A 13 0.83 -5.89 6.55
C THR A 13 0.90 -5.93 8.07
N VAL A 14 -0.12 -5.44 8.77
CA VAL A 14 -0.19 -5.49 10.24
C VAL A 14 -0.28 -6.93 10.74
N PHE A 15 -1.07 -7.79 10.09
CA PHE A 15 -1.16 -9.20 10.42
C PHE A 15 0.18 -9.93 10.24
N PHE A 16 0.89 -9.64 9.14
CA PHE A 16 2.24 -10.17 8.91
C PHE A 16 3.25 -9.68 9.95
N GLY A 17 3.19 -8.39 10.32
CA GLY A 17 4.02 -7.81 11.38
C GLY A 17 3.79 -8.47 12.74
N MET A 18 2.53 -8.78 13.07
CA MET A 18 2.19 -9.52 14.29
C MET A 18 2.72 -10.97 14.27
N MET A 19 2.62 -11.66 13.14
CA MET A 19 3.01 -13.07 13.03
C MET A 19 4.53 -13.29 12.96
N PHE A 20 5.26 -12.40 12.28
CA PHE A 20 6.67 -12.62 11.96
C PHE A 20 7.64 -11.58 12.54
N MET A 21 7.17 -10.42 13.02
CA MET A 21 8.02 -9.30 13.45
C MET A 21 7.78 -8.87 14.92
N ASN A 22 7.06 -9.66 15.72
CA ASN A 22 6.72 -9.38 17.13
C ASN A 22 5.97 -8.06 17.38
N PHE A 23 5.34 -7.47 16.36
CA PHE A 23 4.51 -6.27 16.53
C PHE A 23 3.30 -6.58 17.42
N ARG A 24 3.06 -5.77 18.46
CA ARG A 24 1.92 -5.98 19.38
C ARG A 24 0.92 -4.83 19.30
N MET A 25 -0.32 -5.17 18.91
CA MET A 25 -1.42 -4.22 18.88
C MET A 25 -2.16 -4.12 20.23
N ASN A 26 -2.55 -2.90 20.60
CA ASN A 26 -3.48 -2.66 21.71
C ASN A 26 -4.93 -3.00 21.32
N LYS A 27 -5.79 -3.26 22.31
CA LYS A 27 -7.23 -3.52 22.13
C LYS A 27 -7.94 -2.39 21.39
N ILE A 28 -7.52 -1.15 21.62
CA ILE A 28 -8.07 0.04 20.93
C ILE A 28 -7.64 0.09 19.46
N GLN A 29 -6.40 -0.28 19.15
CA GLN A 29 -5.91 -0.35 17.77
C GLN A 29 -6.61 -1.46 16.98
N TRP A 30 -6.93 -2.58 17.63
CA TRP A 30 -7.77 -3.63 17.03
C TRP A 30 -9.17 -3.14 16.69
N GLY A 31 -9.80 -2.39 17.60
CA GLY A 31 -11.11 -1.77 17.35
C GLY A 31 -11.08 -0.78 16.18
N ALA A 32 -10.06 0.09 16.13
CA ALA A 32 -9.87 1.04 15.04
C ALA A 32 -9.59 0.37 13.70
N LEU A 33 -8.79 -0.71 13.70
CA LEU A 33 -8.51 -1.52 12.52
C LEU A 33 -9.81 -2.14 11.98
N ILE A 34 -10.57 -2.86 12.81
CA ILE A 34 -11.86 -3.45 12.41
C ILE A 34 -12.84 -2.39 11.89
N ALA A 35 -12.98 -1.26 12.60
CA ALA A 35 -13.85 -0.17 12.16
C ALA A 35 -13.47 0.37 10.77
N SER A 36 -12.16 0.53 10.51
CA SER A 36 -11.67 0.94 9.20
C SER A 36 -11.94 -0.10 8.10
N ALA A 37 -11.84 -1.40 8.41
CA ALA A 37 -12.17 -2.47 7.45
C ALA A 37 -13.64 -2.41 7.02
N ILE A 38 -14.54 -2.21 7.99
CA ILE A 38 -15.98 -2.12 7.76
C ILE A 38 -16.30 -0.91 6.88
N CYS A 39 -15.65 0.24 7.13
CA CYS A 39 -15.85 1.45 6.32
C CYS A 39 -15.37 1.25 4.87
N ILE A 40 -14.19 0.62 4.69
CA ILE A 40 -13.67 0.30 3.35
C ILE A 40 -14.62 -0.66 2.63
N TYR A 41 -15.09 -1.71 3.31
CA TYR A 41 -16.07 -2.64 2.76
C TYR A 41 -17.37 -1.93 2.36
N ALA A 42 -17.92 -1.08 3.23
CA ALA A 42 -19.13 -0.31 2.94
C ALA A 42 -18.97 0.61 1.72
N MET A 43 -17.78 1.18 1.52
CA MET A 43 -17.45 1.97 0.33
C MET A 43 -17.30 1.10 -0.94
N SER A 44 -16.97 -0.18 -0.77
CA SER A 44 -16.73 -1.15 -1.84
C SER A 44 -18.04 -1.74 -2.40
N VAL A 45 -19.09 -1.81 -1.58
CA VAL A 45 -20.39 -2.37 -1.96
C VAL A 45 -21.16 -1.31 -2.74
N GLY A 46 -20.96 -1.30 -4.06
CA GLY A 46 -21.68 -0.46 -5.02
C GLY A 46 -22.54 -1.29 -5.99
N PRO A 47 -23.52 -0.67 -6.66
CA PRO A 47 -24.46 -1.35 -7.56
C PRO A 47 -23.81 -1.94 -8.84
N THR A 48 -22.51 -1.75 -9.06
CA THR A 48 -21.78 -2.15 -10.27
C THR A 48 -20.95 -3.44 -10.11
N ASN A 49 -21.07 -4.17 -9.01
CA ASN A 49 -20.20 -5.32 -8.71
C ASN A 49 -20.71 -6.68 -9.26
N THR A 50 -21.64 -6.68 -10.22
CA THR A 50 -22.09 -7.91 -10.88
C THR A 50 -21.07 -8.31 -11.95
N ILE A 51 -20.10 -9.13 -11.56
CA ILE A 51 -19.14 -9.74 -12.48
C ILE A 51 -19.80 -10.97 -13.09
N GLU A 52 -20.13 -10.90 -14.39
CA GLU A 52 -20.54 -12.07 -15.17
C GLU A 52 -19.31 -12.80 -15.72
N GLY A 53 -19.22 -14.13 -15.50
CA GLY A 53 -18.29 -14.98 -16.24
C GLY A 53 -16.95 -15.36 -15.57
N GLY A 54 -16.90 -15.56 -14.25
CA GLY A 54 -15.69 -16.08 -13.58
C GLY A 54 -16.00 -16.95 -12.36
N THR A 55 -15.02 -17.74 -11.90
CA THR A 55 -15.12 -18.46 -10.62
C THR A 55 -14.71 -17.54 -9.46
N PRO A 56 -15.62 -17.14 -8.56
CA PRO A 56 -15.31 -16.20 -7.47
C PRO A 56 -14.18 -16.70 -6.55
N LEU A 57 -14.10 -18.02 -6.35
CA LEU A 57 -13.09 -18.66 -5.51
C LEU A 57 -11.65 -18.35 -5.99
N LEU A 58 -11.40 -18.42 -7.30
CA LEU A 58 -10.07 -18.18 -7.87
C LEU A 58 -9.65 -16.72 -7.69
N GLY A 59 -10.60 -15.79 -7.82
CA GLY A 59 -10.41 -14.37 -7.51
C GLY A 59 -9.98 -14.14 -6.06
N TYR A 60 -10.67 -14.77 -5.10
CA TYR A 60 -10.30 -14.66 -3.68
C TYR A 60 -8.90 -15.22 -3.39
N VAL A 61 -8.51 -16.31 -4.06
CA VAL A 61 -7.16 -16.89 -3.92
C VAL A 61 -6.11 -15.90 -4.44
N TYR A 62 -6.28 -15.36 -5.64
CA TYR A 62 -5.33 -14.38 -6.20
C TYR A 62 -5.20 -13.12 -5.36
N VAL A 63 -6.33 -12.57 -4.88
CA VAL A 63 -6.33 -11.42 -3.99
C VAL A 63 -5.56 -11.72 -2.70
N THR A 64 -5.84 -12.86 -2.06
CA THR A 64 -5.16 -13.25 -0.82
C THR A 64 -3.66 -13.42 -1.04
N CYS A 65 -3.25 -14.13 -2.09
CA CYS A 65 -1.83 -14.28 -2.44
C CYS A 65 -1.15 -12.92 -2.71
N SER A 66 -1.79 -12.03 -3.46
CA SER A 66 -1.25 -10.70 -3.74
C SER A 66 -1.07 -9.87 -2.46
N MET A 67 -2.03 -9.93 -1.54
CA MET A 67 -1.98 -9.20 -0.28
C MET A 67 -0.83 -9.68 0.62
N LEU A 68 -0.63 -10.99 0.74
CA LEU A 68 0.47 -11.56 1.50
C LEU A 68 1.83 -11.19 0.87
N ALA A 69 1.93 -11.22 -0.47
CA ALA A 69 3.14 -10.80 -1.18
C ALA A 69 3.44 -9.29 -0.95
N LEU A 70 2.43 -8.42 -0.96
CA LEU A 70 2.57 -6.99 -0.68
C LEU A 70 3.00 -6.73 0.78
N ALA A 71 2.41 -7.44 1.73
CA ALA A 71 2.78 -7.36 3.15
C ALA A 71 4.23 -7.79 3.38
N TRP A 72 4.63 -8.90 2.80
CA TRP A 72 6.00 -9.41 2.87
C TRP A 72 7.01 -8.44 2.23
N THR A 73 6.72 -7.97 1.02
CA THR A 73 7.60 -7.04 0.31
C THR A 73 7.72 -5.69 1.01
N ALA A 74 6.71 -5.22 1.75
CA ALA A 74 6.85 -4.01 2.57
C ALA A 74 7.92 -4.15 3.66
N HIS A 75 7.94 -5.28 4.37
CA HIS A 75 8.94 -5.57 5.40
C HIS A 75 10.32 -5.80 4.80
N LEU A 76 10.42 -6.58 3.71
CA LEU A 76 11.68 -6.77 3.01
C LEU A 76 12.27 -5.43 2.53
N ARG A 77 11.44 -4.55 1.98
CA ARG A 77 11.89 -3.22 1.52
C ARG A 77 12.46 -2.39 2.66
N ALA A 78 11.83 -2.39 3.83
CA ALA A 78 12.35 -1.71 5.00
C ALA A 78 13.71 -2.31 5.42
N SER A 79 13.79 -3.63 5.56
CA SER A 79 15.03 -4.34 5.92
C SER A 79 16.17 -4.08 4.93
N LEU A 80 15.90 -4.12 3.61
CA LEU A 80 16.88 -3.81 2.58
C LEU A 80 17.29 -2.33 2.60
N ALA A 81 16.34 -1.42 2.82
CA ALA A 81 16.64 0.01 2.91
C ALA A 81 17.51 0.34 4.12
N ASP A 82 17.36 -0.37 5.23
CA ASP A 82 18.22 -0.24 6.41
C ASP A 82 19.62 -0.78 6.16
N LYS A 83 19.73 -1.95 5.53
CA LYS A 83 21.03 -2.60 5.29
C LYS A 83 21.85 -1.95 4.16
N TYR A 84 21.21 -1.53 3.08
CA TYR A 84 21.89 -1.08 1.84
C TYR A 84 21.61 0.38 1.47
N GLY A 85 20.76 1.07 2.22
CA GLY A 85 20.33 2.44 1.92
C GLY A 85 19.10 2.50 0.99
N SER A 86 18.28 3.53 1.19
CA SER A 86 16.97 3.65 0.53
C SER A 86 17.05 3.80 -0.99
N VAL A 87 18.03 4.56 -1.50
CA VAL A 87 18.18 4.83 -2.94
C VAL A 87 18.69 3.59 -3.69
N VAL A 88 19.65 2.87 -3.12
CA VAL A 88 20.23 1.67 -3.73
C VAL A 88 19.20 0.54 -3.76
N SER A 89 18.50 0.32 -2.64
CA SER A 89 17.39 -0.64 -2.55
C SER A 89 16.30 -0.34 -3.59
N MET A 90 15.93 0.93 -3.75
CA MET A 90 14.96 1.37 -4.76
C MET A 90 15.42 1.04 -6.19
N LEU A 91 16.67 1.35 -6.54
CA LEU A 91 17.20 1.11 -7.88
C LEU A 91 17.16 -0.38 -8.25
N TYR A 92 17.65 -1.26 -7.36
CA TYR A 92 17.63 -2.70 -7.60
C TYR A 92 16.20 -3.23 -7.71
N GLN A 93 15.26 -2.69 -6.93
CA GLN A 93 13.87 -3.09 -7.03
C GLN A 93 13.24 -2.69 -8.36
N TYR A 94 13.49 -1.46 -8.85
CA TYR A 94 12.96 -1.03 -10.14
C TYR A 94 13.56 -1.83 -11.31
N ILE A 95 14.87 -2.13 -11.26
CA ILE A 95 15.51 -2.99 -12.26
C ILE A 95 14.89 -4.40 -12.23
N SER A 96 14.71 -4.97 -11.03
CA SER A 96 14.12 -6.30 -10.88
C SER A 96 12.69 -6.37 -11.40
N VAL A 97 11.87 -5.34 -11.13
CA VAL A 97 10.50 -5.24 -11.64
C VAL A 97 10.49 -5.07 -13.17
N ALA A 98 11.40 -4.28 -13.73
CA ALA A 98 11.51 -4.12 -15.18
C ALA A 98 11.87 -5.44 -15.88
N VAL A 99 12.87 -6.17 -15.37
CA VAL A 99 13.30 -7.47 -15.91
C VAL A 99 12.19 -8.50 -15.77
N MET A 100 11.56 -8.60 -14.59
CA MET A 100 10.45 -9.52 -14.36
C MET A 100 9.23 -9.18 -15.24
N GLY A 101 8.95 -7.89 -15.44
CA GLY A 101 7.88 -7.41 -16.31
C GLY A 101 8.07 -7.87 -17.76
N ILE A 102 9.29 -7.80 -18.30
CA ILE A 102 9.62 -8.32 -19.63
C ILE A 102 9.36 -9.82 -19.70
N PHE A 103 9.78 -10.58 -18.69
CA PHE A 103 9.55 -12.02 -18.65
C PHE A 103 8.05 -12.36 -18.62
N VAL A 104 7.26 -11.65 -17.81
CA VAL A 104 5.80 -11.83 -17.73
C VAL A 104 5.13 -11.53 -19.07
N VAL A 105 5.51 -10.44 -19.74
CA VAL A 105 5.00 -10.08 -21.07
C VAL A 105 5.25 -11.20 -22.07
N LEU A 106 6.48 -11.73 -22.10
CA LEU A 106 6.85 -12.83 -23.01
C LEU A 106 6.13 -14.13 -22.67
N ALA A 107 6.05 -14.48 -21.39
CA ALA A 107 5.41 -15.71 -20.93
C ALA A 107 3.89 -15.72 -21.14
N MET A 108 3.24 -14.55 -21.03
CA MET A 108 1.80 -14.39 -21.24
C MET A 108 1.42 -14.03 -22.68
N GLY A 109 2.41 -13.86 -23.58
CA GLY A 109 2.17 -13.50 -24.99
C GLY A 109 1.45 -12.17 -25.16
N LEU A 110 1.69 -11.20 -24.27
CA LEU A 110 1.00 -9.90 -24.30
C LEU A 110 1.46 -9.08 -25.51
N ASP A 111 0.51 -8.50 -26.23
CA ASP A 111 0.79 -7.61 -27.36
C ASP A 111 1.30 -6.24 -26.87
N LEU A 112 2.51 -5.87 -27.28
CA LEU A 112 3.14 -4.60 -26.96
C LEU A 112 2.81 -3.49 -27.95
N SER A 113 1.94 -3.74 -28.94
CA SER A 113 1.54 -2.76 -29.95
C SER A 113 1.00 -1.44 -29.34
N GLN A 114 0.34 -1.53 -28.17
CA GLN A 114 -0.15 -0.33 -27.45
C GLN A 114 0.97 0.60 -26.96
N ILE A 115 2.20 0.12 -26.82
CA ILE A 115 3.35 0.96 -26.41
C ILE A 115 3.66 2.02 -27.49
N TYR A 116 3.41 1.71 -28.76
CA TYR A 116 3.63 2.69 -29.85
C TYR A 116 2.74 3.92 -29.71
N ILE A 117 1.55 3.79 -29.13
CA ILE A 117 0.65 4.92 -28.85
C ILE A 117 1.32 5.92 -27.90
N ILE A 118 2.01 5.41 -26.88
CA ILE A 118 2.73 6.24 -25.89
C ILE A 118 3.87 6.98 -26.57
N PHE A 119 4.65 6.30 -27.41
CA PHE A 119 5.76 6.93 -28.14
C PHE A 119 5.33 7.91 -29.23
N SER A 120 4.08 7.82 -29.69
CA SER A 120 3.54 8.69 -30.74
C SER A 120 3.24 10.12 -30.25
N SER A 121 3.10 10.32 -28.93
CA SER A 121 2.73 11.61 -28.35
C SER A 121 3.76 12.08 -27.31
N PRO A 122 4.43 13.22 -27.53
CA PRO A 122 5.33 13.80 -26.55
C PRO A 122 4.68 14.04 -25.18
N LEU A 123 3.37 14.34 -25.16
CA LEU A 123 2.60 14.50 -23.94
C LEU A 123 2.48 13.19 -23.14
N LEU A 124 2.24 12.06 -23.82
CA LEU A 124 2.14 10.75 -23.16
C LEU A 124 3.49 10.31 -22.59
N ILE A 125 4.58 10.60 -23.29
CA ILE A 125 5.94 10.36 -22.78
C ILE A 125 6.19 11.22 -21.53
N ALA A 126 5.84 12.51 -21.56
CA ALA A 126 6.00 13.39 -20.41
C ALA A 126 5.18 12.92 -19.21
N LEU A 127 3.93 12.51 -19.42
CA LEU A 127 3.07 11.94 -18.38
C LEU A 127 3.63 10.61 -17.83
N LEU A 128 4.17 9.75 -18.68
CA LEU A 128 4.81 8.50 -18.27
C LEU A 128 6.03 8.77 -17.38
N ILE A 129 6.89 9.69 -17.79
CA ILE A 129 8.07 10.11 -16.99
C ILE A 129 7.63 10.74 -15.67
N PHE A 130 6.60 11.59 -15.69
CA PHE A 130 6.06 12.20 -14.47
C PHE A 130 5.48 11.16 -13.50
N LEU A 131 4.74 10.16 -14.02
CA LEU A 131 4.19 9.08 -13.21
C LEU A 131 5.28 8.17 -12.63
N GLY A 132 6.26 7.79 -13.45
CA GLY A 132 7.36 6.91 -13.03
C GLY A 132 8.35 7.58 -12.08
N THR A 133 8.93 8.71 -12.49
CA THR A 133 9.98 9.39 -11.72
C THR A 133 9.38 10.25 -10.62
N GLY A 134 8.39 11.07 -10.95
CA GLY A 134 7.79 12.04 -10.02
C GLY A 134 6.95 11.35 -8.96
N ILE A 135 5.87 10.69 -9.39
CA ILE A 135 4.91 10.07 -8.47
C ILE A 135 5.50 8.81 -7.85
N SER A 136 5.88 7.80 -8.63
CA SER A 136 6.36 6.52 -8.09
C SER A 136 7.72 6.64 -7.40
N GLY A 137 8.73 7.22 -8.05
CA GLY A 137 10.06 7.41 -7.46
C GLY A 137 10.04 8.26 -6.19
N GLY A 138 9.41 9.44 -6.25
CA GLY A 138 9.30 10.36 -5.11
C GLY A 138 8.52 9.76 -3.94
N SER A 139 7.33 9.21 -4.20
CA SER A 139 6.51 8.60 -3.14
C SER A 139 7.19 7.40 -2.50
N TYR A 140 7.95 6.62 -3.26
CA TYR A 140 8.67 5.47 -2.74
C TYR A 140 9.78 5.87 -1.75
N LEU A 141 10.54 6.93 -2.03
CA LEU A 141 11.55 7.44 -1.11
C LEU A 141 10.91 7.96 0.19
N ILE A 142 9.79 8.67 0.09
CA ILE A 142 9.02 9.12 1.24
C ILE A 142 8.50 7.91 2.03
N GLN A 143 8.00 6.87 1.35
CA GLN A 143 7.51 5.66 1.99
C GLN A 143 8.62 4.91 2.74
N LEU A 144 9.81 4.76 2.15
CA LEU A 144 10.96 4.18 2.83
C LEU A 144 11.42 5.01 4.02
N TYR A 145 11.42 6.35 3.89
CA TYR A 145 11.70 7.23 5.01
C TYR A 145 10.70 7.01 6.16
N SER A 146 9.41 6.88 5.85
CA SER A 146 8.37 6.56 6.83
C SER A 146 8.59 5.18 7.47
N PHE A 147 8.96 4.16 6.71
CA PHE A 147 9.29 2.84 7.29
C PHE A 147 10.41 2.93 8.33
N LYS A 148 11.46 3.72 8.07
CA LYS A 148 12.57 3.91 9.00
C LYS A 148 12.20 4.69 10.26
N ARG A 149 11.31 5.68 10.14
CA ARG A 149 10.98 6.61 11.24
C ARG A 149 9.86 6.11 12.14
N ILE A 150 8.82 5.55 11.54
CA ILE A 150 7.58 5.17 12.25
C ILE A 150 7.28 3.67 12.13
N GLY A 151 8.08 2.88 11.42
CA GLY A 151 7.84 1.45 11.23
C GLY A 151 6.94 1.15 10.02
N VAL A 152 6.97 -0.11 9.58
CA VAL A 152 6.30 -0.57 8.35
C VAL A 152 4.79 -0.58 8.54
N GLU A 153 4.32 -1.06 9.68
CA GLU A 153 2.92 -1.22 10.04
C GLU A 153 2.23 0.15 10.08
N LYS A 154 2.83 1.13 10.77
CA LYS A 154 2.25 2.48 10.93
C LYS A 154 2.23 3.24 9.61
N SER A 155 3.33 3.19 8.87
CA SER A 155 3.43 3.80 7.54
C SER A 155 2.42 3.19 6.57
N THR A 156 2.21 1.87 6.62
CA THR A 156 1.23 1.20 5.76
C THR A 156 -0.20 1.52 6.20
N MET A 157 -0.48 1.65 7.51
CA MET A 157 -1.80 2.09 8.00
C MET A 157 -2.19 3.49 7.52
N ALA A 158 -1.21 4.39 7.32
CA ALA A 158 -1.49 5.69 6.70
C ALA A 158 -2.00 5.58 5.25
N LEU A 159 -1.74 4.47 4.55
CA LEU A 159 -2.31 4.22 3.21
C LEU A 159 -3.83 4.04 3.23
N ASN A 160 -4.44 3.75 4.39
CA ASN A 160 -5.90 3.79 4.52
C ASN A 160 -6.48 5.21 4.39
N LEU A 161 -5.65 6.26 4.31
CA LEU A 161 -6.07 7.61 3.89
C LEU A 161 -6.20 7.75 2.38
N MET A 162 -5.72 6.78 1.58
CA MET A 162 -5.81 6.83 0.12
C MET A 162 -7.25 7.02 -0.40
N PRO A 163 -8.28 6.35 0.15
CA PRO A 163 -9.68 6.64 -0.17
C PRO A 163 -10.11 8.10 0.05
N LEU A 164 -9.67 8.73 1.15
CA LEU A 164 -9.94 10.14 1.42
C LEU A 164 -9.32 11.02 0.35
N VAL A 165 -8.03 10.84 0.09
CA VAL A 165 -7.29 11.66 -0.89
C VAL A 165 -7.89 11.46 -2.29
N GLY A 166 -8.20 10.22 -2.66
CA GLY A 166 -8.87 9.90 -3.92
C GLY A 166 -10.23 10.59 -4.05
N TYR A 167 -11.05 10.57 -3.00
CA TYR A 167 -12.34 11.27 -2.98
C TYR A 167 -12.19 12.78 -3.13
N LEU A 168 -11.27 13.40 -2.39
CA LEU A 168 -11.01 14.84 -2.47
C LEU A 168 -10.55 15.26 -3.86
N VAL A 169 -9.63 14.50 -4.46
CA VAL A 169 -9.15 14.77 -5.82
C VAL A 169 -10.28 14.59 -6.84
N ALA A 170 -11.13 13.58 -6.70
CA ALA A 170 -12.28 13.40 -7.58
C ALA A 170 -13.25 14.58 -7.52
N VAL A 171 -13.59 15.06 -6.32
CA VAL A 171 -14.46 16.23 -6.16
C VAL A 171 -13.82 17.50 -6.73
N LEU A 172 -12.54 17.75 -6.43
CA LEU A 172 -11.86 19.00 -6.81
C LEU A 172 -11.44 19.06 -8.29
N THR A 173 -11.01 17.93 -8.86
CA THR A 173 -10.46 17.88 -10.22
C THR A 173 -11.48 17.40 -11.25
N LEU A 174 -12.33 16.43 -10.90
CA LEU A 174 -13.35 15.89 -11.82
C LEU A 174 -14.71 16.58 -11.66
N GLY A 175 -14.88 17.41 -10.64
CA GLY A 175 -16.15 18.09 -10.36
C GLY A 175 -17.26 17.13 -9.93
N GLU A 176 -16.92 15.95 -9.39
CA GLU A 176 -17.91 15.00 -8.90
C GLU A 176 -18.75 15.62 -7.77
N GLN A 177 -20.06 15.39 -7.80
CA GLN A 177 -20.95 15.84 -6.73
C GLN A 177 -20.62 15.11 -5.42
N MET A 178 -20.51 15.87 -4.33
CA MET A 178 -20.28 15.29 -3.00
C MET A 178 -21.49 14.46 -2.58
N ALA A 179 -21.39 13.14 -2.74
CA ALA A 179 -22.40 12.22 -2.25
C ALA A 179 -22.32 12.13 -0.73
N MET A 180 -23.40 12.50 -0.04
CA MET A 180 -23.48 12.55 1.43
C MET A 180 -23.00 11.25 2.09
N GLY A 181 -23.37 10.09 1.52
CA GLY A 181 -22.92 8.78 2.01
C GLY A 181 -21.41 8.54 1.89
N LYS A 182 -20.79 8.94 0.77
CA LYS A 182 -19.33 8.80 0.56
C LYS A 182 -18.57 9.70 1.53
N THR A 183 -19.03 10.94 1.73
CA THR A 183 -18.40 11.87 2.67
C THR A 183 -18.40 11.32 4.11
N ILE A 184 -19.53 10.76 4.58
CA ILE A 184 -19.65 10.19 5.93
C ILE A 184 -18.67 9.02 6.11
N ILE A 185 -18.61 8.10 5.15
CA ILE A 185 -17.72 6.93 5.21
C ILE A 185 -16.26 7.38 5.23
N VAL A 186 -15.90 8.33 4.37
CA VAL A 186 -14.55 8.90 4.31
C VAL A 186 -14.16 9.57 5.64
N SER A 187 -15.05 10.36 6.24
CA SER A 187 -14.82 10.96 7.56
C SER A 187 -14.64 9.91 8.67
N LEU A 188 -15.42 8.83 8.65
CA LEU A 188 -15.27 7.73 9.60
C LEU A 188 -13.91 7.01 9.48
N ILE A 189 -13.41 6.80 8.25
CA ILE A 189 -12.07 6.24 8.03
C ILE A 189 -10.99 7.13 8.68
N VAL A 190 -11.10 8.45 8.50
CA VAL A 190 -10.16 9.42 9.10
C VAL A 190 -10.20 9.36 10.62
N VAL A 191 -11.39 9.32 11.22
CA VAL A 191 -11.54 9.21 12.67
C VAL A 191 -10.96 7.89 13.19
N ALA A 192 -11.23 6.77 12.51
CA ALA A 192 -10.67 5.48 12.88
C ALA A 192 -9.13 5.49 12.83
N LEU A 193 -8.52 6.09 11.82
CA LEU A 193 -7.07 6.20 11.70
C LEU A 193 -6.46 7.18 12.72
N TYR A 194 -7.16 8.27 13.02
CA TYR A 194 -6.76 9.19 14.08
C TYR A 194 -6.74 8.47 15.44
N VAL A 195 -7.77 7.68 15.75
CA VAL A 195 -7.82 6.86 16.96
C VAL A 195 -6.71 5.81 16.97
N PHE A 196 -6.46 5.14 15.84
CA PHE A 196 -5.39 4.16 15.70
C PHE A 196 -4.00 4.75 16.02
N THR A 197 -3.73 5.95 15.50
CA THR A 197 -2.46 6.67 15.72
C THR A 197 -2.37 7.27 17.12
N LYS A 198 -3.49 7.76 17.68
CA LYS A 198 -3.50 8.43 18.99
C LYS A 198 -3.35 7.48 20.17
N TYR A 199 -3.97 6.29 20.09
CA TYR A 199 -3.93 5.29 21.16
C TYR A 199 -2.80 4.28 20.97
N GLU A 200 -1.72 4.74 20.36
CA GLU A 200 -0.53 3.94 20.17
C GLU A 200 0.11 3.61 21.52
N THR A 201 0.27 2.31 21.78
CA THR A 201 1.16 1.86 22.85
C THR A 201 2.57 2.25 22.42
N LYS A 202 3.20 3.18 23.13
CA LYS A 202 4.64 3.43 22.96
C LYS A 202 5.36 2.11 23.26
N GLU A 203 5.86 1.43 22.23
CA GLU A 203 6.91 0.45 22.45
C GLU A 203 8.14 1.23 22.90
N GLU A 204 8.56 1.00 24.14
CA GLU A 204 9.85 1.49 24.61
C GLU A 204 10.92 0.97 23.63
N PRO A 205 11.86 1.82 23.19
CA PRO A 205 12.97 1.35 22.40
C PRO A 205 13.68 0.31 23.26
N LYS A 206 13.75 -0.95 22.79
CA LYS A 206 14.69 -1.92 23.35
C LYS A 206 16.07 -1.31 23.14
N ALA A 207 16.57 -0.70 24.22
CA ALA A 207 17.90 -0.17 24.31
C ALA A 207 18.88 -1.24 23.85
N GLU A 208 19.91 -0.76 23.16
CA GLU A 208 21.13 -1.48 22.81
C GLU A 208 21.71 -2.20 24.04
N GLU A 209 21.27 -3.42 24.31
CA GLU A 209 21.85 -4.27 25.35
C GLU A 209 22.02 -5.68 24.78
N ASN A 210 22.96 -5.81 23.82
CA ASN A 210 23.62 -7.09 23.52
C ASN A 210 24.97 -6.94 22.77
N LEU A 211 25.61 -5.77 22.81
CA LEU A 211 26.96 -5.57 22.24
C LEU A 211 28.10 -5.57 23.28
N LYS A 212 27.87 -6.09 24.50
CA LYS A 212 28.90 -6.12 25.56
C LYS A 212 29.17 -7.49 26.20
N THR A 213 28.83 -8.61 25.54
CA THR A 213 29.08 -9.95 26.14
C THR A 213 29.78 -10.93 25.21
N GLN A 214 30.68 -10.43 24.34
CA GLN A 214 31.61 -11.28 23.58
C GLN A 214 33.09 -10.85 23.67
N GLU A 215 33.45 -10.05 24.67
CA GLU A 215 34.85 -9.86 25.06
C GLU A 215 34.98 -10.08 26.57
N ALA A 216 35.25 -11.33 26.96
CA ALA A 216 35.85 -11.72 28.23
C ALA A 216 36.50 -13.11 28.05
#